data_AF-A0A8B9RQ75-F1
#
_entry.id   AF-A0A8B9RQ75-F1
#
_cell.length_a   1.000
_cell.length_b   1.000
_cell.length_c   1.000
_cell.angle_alpha   90.00
_cell.angle_beta   90.00
_cell.angle_gamma   90.00
#
_symmetry.space_group_name_H-M   'P 1'
#
loop_
_entity.id
_entity.type
_entity.pdbx_description
1 polymer ?
#
loop_
_entity_poly.entity_id
_entity_poly.type
_entity_poly.pdbx_seq_one_letter_code
_entity_poly.pdbx_strand_id
1 'polypeptide(L)'
;MYIETSRPRLEGEKARLVSPVFSVAPKNPYGATNTAYCFSFYYHMYGQHIGSLNVYLRLKGQTAIENPLWSSSGNKGQHWNQARVNINPPTSFQVMACASHTRNGSIWFSEGGPVYADPFLLTEDFTASLQL
;
A
#
# COMPACT_ATOMS: atom_id res chain seq x y z
N MET A 1 8.05 -5.57 -1.77
CA MET A 1 7.89 -5.33 -3.21
C MET A 1 8.86 -4.26 -3.69
N TYR A 2 9.51 -4.49 -4.84
CA TYR A 2 10.29 -3.47 -5.54
C TYR A 2 9.45 -2.91 -6.69
N ILE A 3 9.34 -1.59 -6.76
CA ILE A 3 8.79 -0.91 -7.92
C ILE A 3 9.88 0.00 -8.46
N GLU A 4 10.61 -0.48 -9.45
CA GLU A 4 11.50 0.37 -10.22
C GLU A 4 10.68 1.44 -10.92
N THR A 5 10.92 2.71 -10.58
CA THR A 5 10.17 3.84 -11.13
C THR A 5 11.00 4.69 -12.10
N SER A 6 12.21 4.25 -12.42
CA SER A 6 13.09 4.89 -13.41
C SER A 6 12.52 4.77 -14.85
N ARG A 7 13.04 5.58 -15.78
CA ARG A 7 12.66 5.52 -17.20
C ARG A 7 12.78 4.08 -17.73
N PRO A 8 11.84 3.60 -18.58
CA PRO A 8 10.97 4.37 -19.49
C PRO A 8 9.54 4.66 -19.00
N ARG A 9 9.25 4.66 -17.69
CA ARG A 9 7.88 4.91 -17.18
C ARG A 9 7.33 6.29 -17.52
N LEU A 10 6.07 6.35 -17.95
CA LEU A 10 5.38 7.57 -18.35
C LEU A 10 4.68 8.28 -17.18
N GLU A 11 4.51 9.59 -17.31
CA GLU A 11 3.78 10.42 -16.35
C GLU A 11 2.30 10.00 -16.31
N GLY A 12 1.83 9.57 -15.13
CA GLY A 12 0.49 9.01 -14.94
C GLY A 12 0.47 7.51 -14.60
N GLU A 13 1.56 6.79 -14.86
CA GLU A 13 1.66 5.37 -14.48
C GLU A 13 1.63 5.17 -12.96
N LYS A 14 0.89 4.14 -12.54
CA LYS A 14 0.75 3.75 -11.15
C LYS A 14 0.98 2.25 -11.01
N ALA A 15 1.75 1.88 -10.00
CA ALA A 15 1.87 0.48 -9.58
C ALA A 15 0.93 0.25 -8.39
N ARG A 16 0.15 -0.83 -8.45
CA ARG A 16 -0.83 -1.17 -7.42
C ARG A 16 -0.52 -2.53 -6.84
N LEU A 17 -0.43 -2.58 -5.53
CA LEU A 17 -0.47 -3.80 -4.73
C LEU A 17 -1.87 -3.94 -4.16
N VAL A 18 -2.45 -5.13 -4.26
CA VAL A 18 -3.74 -5.43 -3.65
C VAL A 18 -3.61 -6.65 -2.75
N SER A 19 -4.13 -6.54 -1.52
CA SER A 19 -4.20 -7.64 -0.57
C SER A 19 -5.21 -8.70 -1.00
N PRO A 20 -5.14 -9.91 -0.43
CA PRO A 20 -6.27 -10.82 -0.40
C PRO A 20 -7.49 -10.17 0.26
N VAL A 21 -8.67 -10.74 0.05
CA VAL A 21 -9.87 -10.28 0.73
C VAL A 21 -9.86 -10.76 2.17
N PHE A 22 -9.82 -9.82 3.11
CA PHE A 22 -9.99 -10.11 4.52
C PHE A 22 -11.48 -10.18 4.85
N SER A 23 -11.90 -11.27 5.49
CA SER A 23 -13.28 -11.45 5.93
C SER A 23 -13.46 -10.93 7.35
N VAL A 24 -14.45 -10.05 7.55
CA VAL A 24 -14.86 -9.60 8.87
C VAL A 24 -15.93 -10.57 9.38
N ALA A 25 -15.79 -11.06 10.61
CA ALA A 25 -16.77 -11.95 11.21
C ALA A 25 -18.15 -11.26 11.27
N PRO A 26 -19.26 -12.02 11.12
CA PRO A 26 -20.60 -11.45 11.23
C PRO A 26 -20.78 -10.75 12.58
N LYS A 27 -21.42 -9.57 12.56
CA LYS A 27 -21.78 -8.86 13.79
C LYS A 27 -22.57 -9.80 14.70
N ASN A 28 -22.14 -9.96 15.96
CA ASN A 28 -22.90 -10.70 16.95
C ASN A 28 -24.28 -10.02 17.12
N PRO A 29 -25.41 -10.75 17.04
CA PRO A 29 -26.74 -10.17 17.27
C PRO A 29 -26.91 -9.55 18.68
N TYR A 30 -26.02 -9.86 19.63
CA TYR A 30 -26.01 -9.30 20.99
C TYR A 30 -24.98 -8.19 21.22
N GLY A 31 -24.24 -7.74 20.20
CA GLY A 31 -23.27 -6.64 20.37
C GLY A 31 -22.49 -6.26 19.12
N ALA A 32 -22.09 -4.99 19.02
CA ALA A 32 -21.26 -4.51 17.92
C ALA A 32 -19.84 -5.06 18.01
N THR A 33 -19.50 -6.06 17.19
CA THR A 33 -18.10 -6.45 16.97
C THR A 33 -17.47 -5.46 16.00
N ASN A 34 -16.96 -4.34 16.52
CA ASN A 34 -16.07 -3.48 15.75
C ASN A 34 -14.67 -4.09 15.80
N THR A 35 -14.37 -5.01 14.88
CA THR A 35 -13.01 -5.56 14.76
C THR A 35 -12.10 -4.48 14.21
N ALA A 36 -11.16 -4.03 15.05
CA ALA A 36 -10.12 -3.10 14.66
C ALA A 36 -8.90 -3.86 14.14
N TYR A 37 -8.42 -3.48 12.96
CA TYR A 37 -7.21 -3.99 12.35
C TYR A 37 -6.15 -2.88 12.35
N CYS A 38 -4.88 -3.28 12.44
CA CYS A 38 -3.75 -2.37 12.31
C CYS A 38 -2.89 -2.81 11.13
N PHE A 39 -2.93 -2.04 10.05
CA PHE A 39 -2.07 -2.25 8.89
C PHE A 39 -0.74 -1.53 9.12
N SER A 40 0.32 -2.29 9.31
CA SER A 40 1.67 -1.78 9.52
C SER A 40 2.55 -2.13 8.35
N PHE A 41 3.30 -1.15 7.84
CA PHE A 41 4.22 -1.36 6.73
C PHE A 41 5.42 -0.43 6.83
N TYR A 42 6.49 -0.83 6.16
CA TYR A 42 7.70 -0.05 5.97
C TYR A 42 7.74 0.49 4.55
N TYR A 43 8.22 1.71 4.39
CA TYR A 43 8.37 2.35 3.09
C TYR A 43 9.67 3.15 3.02
N HIS A 44 10.24 3.23 1.81
CA HIS A 44 11.43 4.03 1.53
C HIS A 44 11.17 4.87 0.28
N MET A 45 11.36 6.18 0.38
CA MET A 45 11.02 7.14 -0.67
C MET A 45 12.18 8.13 -0.82
N TYR A 46 13.05 7.93 -1.80
CA TYR A 46 14.28 8.71 -1.94
C TYR A 46 14.60 9.08 -3.39
N GLY A 47 14.76 10.38 -3.65
CA GLY A 47 15.07 10.93 -4.97
C GLY A 47 14.60 12.38 -5.14
N GLN A 48 14.92 12.97 -6.30
CA GLN A 48 14.63 14.39 -6.57
C GLN A 48 13.17 14.65 -6.98
N HIS A 49 12.55 13.71 -7.69
CA HIS A 49 11.16 13.84 -8.15
C HIS A 49 10.35 12.62 -7.72
N ILE A 50 10.33 12.37 -6.41
CA ILE A 50 9.51 11.31 -5.84
C ILE A 50 8.04 11.66 -5.95
N GLY A 51 7.27 10.70 -6.47
CA GLY A 51 5.82 10.73 -6.51
C GLY A 51 5.20 10.52 -5.13
N SER A 52 4.15 9.72 -5.08
CA SER A 52 3.36 9.45 -3.90
C SER A 52 3.16 7.95 -3.68
N LEU A 53 3.07 7.56 -2.42
CA LEU A 53 2.61 6.25 -1.98
C LEU A 53 1.30 6.47 -1.20
N ASN A 54 0.23 5.86 -1.69
CA ASN A 54 -1.10 5.99 -1.12
C ASN A 54 -1.63 4.62 -0.70
N VAL A 55 -2.26 4.53 0.46
CA VAL A 55 -2.92 3.31 0.95
C VAL A 55 -4.43 3.54 0.97
N TYR A 56 -5.16 2.63 0.35
CA TYR A 56 -6.60 2.66 0.23
C TYR A 56 -7.23 1.44 0.87
N LEU A 57 -8.46 1.62 1.33
CA LEU A 57 -9.34 0.53 1.73
C LEU A 57 -10.39 0.33 0.65
N ARG A 58 -10.59 -0.93 0.24
CA ARG A 58 -11.67 -1.30 -0.68
C ARG A 58 -12.61 -2.26 0.02
N LEU A 59 -13.86 -1.83 0.28
CA LEU A 59 -14.86 -2.71 0.85
C LEU A 59 -15.49 -3.60 -0.23
N LYS A 60 -15.89 -4.82 0.15
CA LYS A 60 -16.60 -5.75 -0.73
C LYS A 60 -17.91 -5.11 -1.21
N GLY A 61 -18.09 -5.05 -2.53
CA GLY A 61 -19.27 -4.44 -3.16
C GLY A 61 -19.14 -2.94 -3.45
N GLN A 62 -18.06 -2.27 -2.99
CA GLN A 62 -17.74 -0.91 -3.42
C GLN A 62 -16.92 -0.92 -4.72
N THR A 63 -17.38 -0.13 -5.69
CA THR A 63 -16.71 0.10 -6.97
C THR A 63 -15.83 1.34 -6.95
N ALA A 64 -16.22 2.37 -6.19
CA ALA A 64 -15.43 3.58 -5.99
C ALA A 64 -14.44 3.39 -4.82
N ILE A 65 -13.21 3.84 -5.03
CA ILE A 65 -12.19 3.93 -3.98
C ILE A 65 -12.31 5.34 -3.37
N GLU A 66 -12.51 5.40 -2.05
CA GLU A 66 -12.59 6.66 -1.30
C GLU A 66 -11.20 7.35 -1.17
N ASN A 67 -11.13 8.42 -0.37
CA ASN A 67 -9.88 9.06 0.00
C ASN A 67 -8.88 8.04 0.58
N PRO A 68 -7.56 8.24 0.37
CA PRO A 68 -6.57 7.34 0.93
C PRO A 68 -6.64 7.35 2.46
N LEU A 69 -6.58 6.17 3.07
CA LEU A 69 -6.43 6.02 4.51
C LEU A 69 -5.10 6.60 4.99
N TRP A 70 -4.09 6.55 4.12
CA TRP A 70 -2.78 7.10 4.38
C TRP A 70 -2.11 7.52 3.07
N SER A 71 -1.37 8.62 3.11
CA SER A 71 -0.63 9.12 1.96
C SER A 71 0.70 9.69 2.39
N SER A 72 1.72 9.48 1.57
CA SER A 72 3.02 10.10 1.69
C SER A 72 3.54 10.46 0.31
N SER A 73 4.15 11.63 0.19
CA SER A 73 4.65 12.15 -1.08
C SER A 73 6.03 12.78 -0.93
N GLY A 74 6.77 12.84 -2.03
CA GLY A 74 8.09 13.45 -2.08
C GLY A 74 9.18 12.65 -1.36
N ASN A 75 10.36 13.24 -1.29
CA ASN A 75 11.53 12.62 -0.69
C ASN A 75 11.39 12.54 0.84
N LYS A 76 11.61 11.35 1.41
CA LYS A 76 11.64 11.09 2.86
C LYS A 76 13.03 10.80 3.39
N GLY A 77 14.06 10.94 2.55
CA GLY A 77 15.44 10.65 2.90
C GLY A 77 15.82 9.20 2.61
N GLN A 78 17.11 8.92 2.74
CA GLN A 78 17.70 7.61 2.46
C GLN A 78 17.59 6.68 3.69
N HIS A 79 16.38 6.49 4.19
CA HIS A 79 16.10 5.59 5.32
C HIS A 79 14.69 5.01 5.22
N TRP A 80 14.51 3.85 5.85
CA TRP A 80 13.21 3.21 5.94
C TRP A 80 12.35 3.91 6.98
N ASN A 81 11.11 4.18 6.61
CA ASN A 81 10.09 4.75 7.46
C ASN A 81 9.03 3.69 7.76
N GLN A 82 8.49 3.67 8.98
CA GLN A 82 7.37 2.80 9.35
C GLN A 82 6.08 3.61 9.38
N ALA A 83 5.02 3.09 8.77
CA ALA A 83 3.67 3.61 8.88
C ALA A 83 2.76 2.58 9.55
N ARG A 84 1.80 3.07 10.33
CA ARG A 84 0.73 2.26 10.95
C ARG A 84 -0.59 2.93 10.69
N VAL A 85 -1.55 2.17 10.18
CA VAL A 85 -2.87 2.64 9.77
C VAL A 85 -3.92 1.79 10.47
N ASN A 86 -4.75 2.43 11.29
CA ASN A 86 -5.87 1.76 11.95
C ASN A 86 -7.04 1.64 10.98
N ILE A 87 -7.65 0.46 10.88
CA ILE A 87 -8.70 0.13 9.94
C ILE A 87 -9.85 -0.53 10.70
N ASN A 88 -11.06 0.03 10.56
CA ASN A 88 -12.28 -0.49 11.18
C ASN A 88 -13.34 -0.76 10.09
N PRO A 89 -13.20 -1.84 9.32
CA PRO A 89 -14.03 -2.08 8.15
C PRO A 89 -15.39 -2.68 8.57
N PRO A 90 -16.52 -2.18 8.02
CA PRO A 90 -17.85 -2.67 8.36
C PRO A 90 -18.19 -4.03 7.71
N THR A 91 -17.44 -4.41 6.68
CA THR A 91 -17.61 -5.64 5.89
C THR A 91 -16.26 -6.17 5.44
N SER A 92 -16.21 -7.33 4.77
CA SER A 92 -15.00 -7.81 4.10
C SER A 92 -14.35 -6.72 3.25
N PHE A 93 -13.02 -6.71 3.21
CA PHE A 93 -12.24 -5.61 2.63
C PHE A 93 -10.93 -6.09 2.02
N GLN A 94 -10.31 -5.23 1.22
CA GLN A 94 -8.93 -5.34 0.74
C GLN A 94 -8.18 -4.05 1.06
N VAL A 95 -6.89 -4.18 1.34
CA VAL A 95 -5.96 -3.06 1.42
C VAL A 95 -5.24 -2.94 0.08
N MET A 96 -5.07 -1.71 -0.40
CA MET A 96 -4.41 -1.45 -1.65
C MET A 96 -3.37 -0.34 -1.50
N ALA A 97 -2.11 -0.66 -1.79
CA ALA A 97 -1.06 0.34 -1.88
C ALA A 97 -0.86 0.75 -3.35
N CYS A 98 -0.83 2.05 -3.62
CA CYS A 98 -0.64 2.61 -4.94
C CYS A 98 0.56 3.56 -4.94
N ALA A 99 1.60 3.22 -5.69
CA ALA A 99 2.75 4.09 -5.91
C ALA A 99 2.60 4.82 -7.25
N SER A 100 2.80 6.13 -7.27
CA SER A 100 2.87 6.91 -8.50
C SER A 100 4.30 6.99 -9.03
N HIS A 101 4.43 7.24 -10.33
CA HIS A 101 5.70 7.49 -11.01
C HIS A 101 6.63 8.46 -10.26
N THR A 102 7.95 8.20 -10.34
CA THR A 102 9.02 9.05 -9.81
C THR A 102 10.08 9.28 -10.88
N ARG A 103 10.79 10.43 -10.87
CA ARG A 103 11.99 10.63 -11.69
C ARG A 103 13.22 10.71 -10.77
N ASN A 104 14.28 9.98 -11.13
CA ASN A 104 15.54 9.92 -10.38
C ASN A 104 15.35 9.54 -8.90
N GLY A 105 14.64 8.43 -8.65
CA GLY A 105 14.43 7.92 -7.30
C GLY A 105 13.69 6.59 -7.26
N SER A 106 13.35 6.15 -6.05
CA SER A 106 12.67 4.88 -5.82
C SER A 106 11.63 4.97 -4.71
N ILE A 107 10.59 4.14 -4.84
CA ILE A 107 9.60 3.86 -3.80
C ILE A 107 9.62 2.37 -3.52
N TRP A 108 9.85 2.01 -2.26
CA TRP A 108 9.81 0.62 -1.79
C TRP A 108 8.75 0.48 -0.72
N PHE A 109 8.11 -0.69 -0.64
CA PHE A 109 7.25 -1.03 0.49
C PHE A 109 7.40 -2.50 0.89
N SER A 110 7.18 -2.77 2.19
CA SER A 110 7.20 -4.11 2.77
C SER A 110 6.32 -4.18 4.02
N GLU A 111 5.66 -5.31 4.24
CA GLU A 111 4.83 -5.56 5.44
C GLU A 111 5.62 -6.19 6.58
N GLY A 112 6.76 -6.84 6.28
CA GLY A 112 7.56 -7.62 7.24
C GLY A 112 8.82 -6.93 7.79
N GLY A 113 9.04 -5.64 7.50
CA GLY A 113 10.25 -4.92 7.91
C GLY A 113 11.00 -4.26 6.75
N PRO A 114 12.09 -3.52 7.05
CA PRO A 114 13.00 -2.99 6.03
C PRO A 114 13.55 -4.13 5.17
N VAL A 115 13.30 -4.08 3.86
CA VAL A 115 13.93 -5.03 2.93
C VAL A 115 15.26 -4.42 2.52
N TYR A 116 16.35 -4.90 3.08
CA TYR A 116 17.70 -4.47 2.68
C TYR A 116 18.02 -5.06 1.31
N ALA A 117 17.55 -4.40 0.24
CA ALA A 117 17.95 -4.59 -1.15
C ALA A 117 18.41 -6.02 -1.52
N ASP A 118 17.56 -7.03 -1.26
CA ASP A 118 17.62 -8.28 -1.99
C ASP A 118 16.43 -8.28 -2.97
N PRO A 119 16.66 -8.17 -4.28
CA PRO A 119 15.60 -8.15 -5.28
C PRO A 119 14.82 -9.47 -5.39
N PHE A 120 15.22 -10.55 -4.71
CA PHE A 120 14.66 -11.90 -4.92
C PHE A 120 13.63 -12.38 -3.90
N LEU A 121 13.23 -11.58 -2.91
CA LEU A 121 12.20 -12.00 -1.94
C LEU A 121 10.96 -11.09 -2.03
N LEU A 122 10.07 -11.43 -2.96
CA LEU A 122 8.75 -10.80 -3.08
C LEU A 122 7.69 -11.65 -2.35
N THR A 123 7.30 -11.14 -1.18
CA THR A 123 5.99 -11.24 -0.51
C THR A 123 5.03 -12.34 -1.02
N GLU A 124 4.80 -13.38 -0.21
CA GLU A 124 3.90 -14.49 -0.55
C GLU A 124 2.40 -14.12 -0.53
N ASP A 125 2.00 -12.97 0.02
CA ASP A 125 0.59 -12.67 0.28
C ASP A 125 -0.08 -11.67 -0.68
N PHE A 126 0.67 -10.92 -1.50
CA PHE A 126 0.09 -9.80 -2.27
C PHE A 126 0.35 -9.87 -3.77
N THR A 127 -0.70 -9.70 -4.57
CA THR A 127 -0.58 -9.64 -6.03
C THR A 127 -0.17 -8.24 -6.47
N ALA A 128 0.99 -8.14 -7.11
CA ALA A 128 1.44 -6.96 -7.82
C ALA A 128 0.72 -6.86 -9.17
N SER A 129 0.07 -5.72 -9.46
CA SER A 129 -0.46 -5.43 -10.79
C SER A 129 0.11 -4.10 -11.29
N LEU A 130 0.67 -4.14 -12.50
CA LEU A 130 1.04 -2.96 -13.25
C LEU A 130 -0.16 -2.59 -14.13
N GLN A 131 -0.69 -1.38 -13.96
CA GLN A 131 -1.73 -0.86 -14.84
C GLN A 131 -1.11 0.26 -15.66
N LEU A 132 -0.93 -0.02 -16.95
CA LEU A 132 -0.46 0.92 -17.99
C LEU A 132 -1.64 1.77 -18.48
#